data_AF-A0A7J6P574-F1
#
_entry.id   AF-A0A7J6P574-F1
#
_cell.length_a   1.000
_cell.length_b   1.000
_cell.length_c   1.000
_cell.angle_alpha   90.00
_cell.angle_beta   90.00
_cell.angle_gamma   90.00
#
_symmetry.space_group_name_H-M   'P 1'
#
loop_
_entity.id
_entity.type
_entity.pdbx_description
1 polymer ?
#
loop_
_entity_poly.entity_id
_entity_poly.type
_entity_poly.pdbx_seq_one_letter_code
_entity_poly.pdbx_strand_id
1 'polypeptide(L)'
;GTVIVNESMLTGEPMPIQKFPLEDMRGATVGQKNRAYAGTICMQSTGSFDGKAVMLCTAVGALTSKGQLVRMVLFPQSVRFKYNDQLPIIYTIMFCYAMLIT
;
A
#
# COMPACT_ATOMS: atom_id res chain seq x y z
N GLY A 1 -21.50 10.24 6.85
CA GLY A 1 -20.87 10.91 8.00
C GLY A 1 -19.42 11.18 7.70
N THR A 2 -18.81 12.12 8.41
CA THR A 2 -17.38 12.43 8.34
C THR A 2 -16.63 11.70 9.45
N VAL A 3 -15.37 11.37 9.21
CA VAL A 3 -14.51 10.74 10.23
C VAL A 3 -13.13 11.38 10.19
N ILE A 4 -12.52 11.54 11.34
CA ILE A 4 -11.12 11.96 11.48
C ILE A 4 -10.33 10.75 11.91
N VAL A 5 -9.38 10.34 11.07
CA VAL A 5 -8.57 9.13 11.26
C VAL A 5 -7.09 9.46 11.28
N ASN A 6 -6.36 8.73 12.11
CA ASN A 6 -4.91 8.72 12.11
C ASN A 6 -4.41 7.60 11.18
N GLU A 7 -3.84 7.99 10.04
CA GLU A 7 -3.32 7.08 9.01
C GLU A 7 -1.78 6.94 9.04
N SER A 8 -1.12 7.51 10.06
CA SER A 8 0.35 7.60 10.13
C SER A 8 1.05 6.25 9.99
N MET A 9 0.46 5.20 10.56
CA MET A 9 1.00 3.84 10.51
C MET A 9 1.03 3.24 9.10
N LEU A 10 0.19 3.72 8.18
CA LEU A 10 0.07 3.16 6.83
C LEU A 10 0.61 4.11 5.75
N THR A 11 0.38 5.42 5.88
CA THR A 11 0.79 6.42 4.89
C THR A 11 2.06 7.17 5.28
N GLY A 12 2.47 7.14 6.54
CA GLY A 12 3.57 7.95 7.07
C GLY A 12 3.22 9.42 7.29
N GLU A 13 1.99 9.84 7.03
CA GLU A 13 1.54 11.21 7.24
C GLU A 13 1.30 11.48 8.72
N PRO A 14 1.95 12.50 9.33
CA PRO A 14 1.89 12.71 10.78
C PRO A 14 0.59 13.37 11.24
N MET A 15 -0.06 14.16 10.38
CA MET A 15 -1.29 14.86 10.74
C MET A 15 -2.52 13.97 10.49
N PRO A 16 -3.52 14.03 11.38
CA PRO A 16 -4.77 13.33 11.17
C PRO A 16 -5.53 13.89 9.97
N ILE A 17 -6.14 13.00 9.20
CA ILE A 17 -6.84 13.36 7.97
C ILE A 17 -8.34 13.18 8.17
N GLN A 18 -9.11 14.18 7.73
CA GLN A 18 -10.56 14.09 7.68
C GLN A 18 -11.01 13.39 6.40
N LYS A 19 -11.90 12.40 6.55
CA LYS A 19 -12.56 11.70 5.46
C LYS A 19 -14.00 12.15 5.34
N PHE A 20 -14.44 12.30 4.10
CA PHE A 20 -15.76 12.82 3.75
C PHE A 20 -16.66 11.70 3.20
N PRO A 21 -17.98 11.79 3.42
CA PRO A 21 -18.92 10.86 2.79
C PRO A 21 -18.87 10.99 1.25
N LEU A 22 -19.28 9.94 0.55
CA LEU A 22 -19.50 10.02 -0.90
C LEU A 22 -20.71 10.92 -1.17
N GLU A 23 -20.57 11.92 -2.03
CA GLU A 23 -21.63 12.91 -2.31
C GLU A 23 -22.64 12.45 -3.39
N ASP A 24 -22.44 11.30 -4.02
CA ASP A 24 -23.45 10.76 -4.93
C ASP A 24 -23.38 9.23 -5.00
N MET A 25 -24.53 8.56 -4.96
CA MET A 25 -24.64 7.10 -4.93
C MET A 25 -24.60 6.50 -6.36
N ARG A 26 -24.75 7.34 -7.39
CA ARG A 26 -24.77 6.93 -8.81
C ARG A 26 -23.53 7.46 -9.54
N GLY A 27 -22.45 6.70 -9.51
CA GLY A 27 -21.27 6.94 -10.37
C GLY A 27 -20.13 7.75 -9.73
N ALA A 28 -20.20 8.04 -8.44
CA ALA A 28 -19.07 8.67 -7.75
C ALA A 28 -17.90 7.68 -7.59
N THR A 29 -16.73 8.08 -8.10
CA THR A 29 -15.49 7.34 -7.92
C THR A 29 -15.07 7.38 -6.46
N VAL A 30 -14.87 6.21 -5.85
CA VAL A 30 -14.36 6.11 -4.47
C VAL A 30 -12.92 6.61 -4.44
N GLY A 31 -12.73 7.85 -3.97
CA GLY A 31 -11.41 8.46 -3.81
C GLY A 31 -10.75 8.13 -2.48
N GLN A 32 -9.47 8.52 -2.35
CA GLN A 32 -8.73 8.36 -1.09
C GLN A 32 -9.32 9.16 0.08
N LYS A 33 -10.01 10.26 -0.21
CA LYS A 33 -10.70 11.11 0.79
C LYS A 33 -11.95 10.45 1.37
N ASN A 34 -12.48 9.42 0.71
CA ASN A 34 -13.72 8.74 1.10
C ASN A 34 -13.47 7.32 1.62
N ARG A 35 -12.21 6.87 1.62
CA ARG A 35 -11.80 5.53 2.04
C ARG A 35 -10.98 5.61 3.33
N ALA A 36 -11.33 4.76 4.29
CA ALA A 36 -10.55 4.51 5.49
C ALA A 36 -9.82 3.17 5.36
N TYR A 37 -8.60 3.09 5.88
CA TYR A 37 -7.79 1.87 5.82
C TYR A 37 -7.96 1.00 7.07
N ALA A 38 -7.81 -0.31 6.90
CA ALA A 38 -7.86 -1.24 8.02
C ALA A 38 -6.65 -1.04 8.96
N GLY A 39 -6.93 -0.91 10.26
CA GLY A 39 -5.89 -0.71 11.28
C GLY A 39 -5.49 0.74 11.53
N THR A 40 -6.21 1.72 10.98
CA THR A 40 -6.09 3.14 11.37
C THR A 40 -6.91 3.43 12.63
N ILE A 41 -6.55 4.48 13.36
CA ILE A 41 -7.24 4.86 14.60
C ILE A 41 -8.26 5.95 14.29
N CYS A 42 -9.54 5.69 14.58
CA CYS A 42 -10.59 6.69 14.50
C CYS A 42 -10.53 7.60 15.73
N MET A 43 -10.23 8.88 15.52
CA MET A 43 -10.15 9.87 16.60
C MET A 43 -11.50 10.54 16.86
N GLN A 44 -12.25 10.82 15.79
CA GLN A 44 -13.57 11.42 15.88
C GLN A 44 -14.44 10.93 14.73
N SER A 45 -15.70 10.64 15.02
CA SER A 45 -16.70 10.30 14.01
C SER A 45 -17.94 11.17 14.18
N THR A 46 -18.42 11.74 13.09
CA THR A 46 -19.66 12.53 13.06
C THR A 46 -20.56 11.99 11.97
N GLY A 47 -21.78 11.59 12.32
CA GLY A 47 -22.74 11.13 11.33
C GLY A 47 -24.17 11.06 11.85
N SER A 48 -25.08 10.77 10.92
CA SER A 48 -26.53 10.80 11.16
C SER A 48 -27.03 9.63 12.01
N PHE A 49 -26.24 8.57 12.17
CA PHE A 49 -26.64 7.37 12.90
C PHE A 49 -25.98 7.36 14.28
N ASP A 50 -26.73 7.71 15.33
CA ASP A 50 -26.23 7.76 16.71
C ASP A 50 -24.98 8.66 16.87
N GLY A 51 -24.91 9.75 16.09
CA GLY A 51 -23.74 10.63 16.05
C GLY A 51 -22.51 10.02 15.38
N LYS A 52 -22.57 8.77 14.88
CA LYS A 52 -21.44 8.03 14.33
C LYS A 52 -21.47 7.98 12.81
N ALA A 53 -20.29 7.89 12.21
CA ALA A 53 -20.13 7.68 10.78
C ALA A 53 -20.23 6.18 10.47
N VAL A 54 -21.07 5.83 9.49
CA VAL A 54 -21.19 4.47 8.96
C VAL A 54 -20.40 4.38 7.65
N MET A 55 -19.70 3.26 7.45
CA MET A 55 -18.89 2.98 6.27
C MET A 55 -19.15 1.56 5.76
N LEU A 56 -18.94 1.36 4.46
CA LEU A 56 -19.03 0.05 3.82
C LEU A 56 -17.66 -0.64 3.83
N CYS A 57 -17.63 -1.90 4.27
CA CYS A 57 -16.43 -2.73 4.16
C CYS A 57 -16.21 -3.15 2.70
N THR A 58 -15.11 -2.70 2.10
CA THR A 58 -14.74 -3.02 0.70
C THR A 58 -13.74 -4.18 0.58
N ALA A 59 -12.95 -4.44 1.63
CA ALA A 59 -11.96 -5.51 1.66
C ALA A 59 -11.74 -5.98 3.11
N VAL A 60 -11.40 -7.26 3.28
CA VAL A 60 -11.14 -7.90 4.59
C VAL A 60 -9.87 -8.74 4.55
N GLY A 61 -9.25 -8.95 5.72
CA GLY A 61 -8.07 -9.80 5.89
C GLY A 61 -6.87 -9.36 5.04
N ALA A 62 -6.24 -10.33 4.37
CA ALA A 62 -5.04 -10.12 3.54
C ALA A 62 -5.28 -9.24 2.29
N LEU A 63 -6.55 -9.03 1.90
CA LEU A 63 -6.91 -8.17 0.77
C LEU A 63 -6.94 -6.67 1.13
N THR A 64 -6.83 -6.34 2.42
CA THR A 64 -6.73 -4.94 2.87
C THR A 64 -5.35 -4.38 2.55
N SER A 65 -5.22 -3.05 2.46
CA SER A 65 -3.91 -2.40 2.22
C SER A 65 -2.85 -2.82 3.24
N LYS A 66 -3.22 -2.89 4.53
CA LYS A 66 -2.34 -3.41 5.58
C LYS A 66 -1.98 -4.88 5.36
N GLY A 67 -2.96 -5.72 5.03
CA GLY A 67 -2.75 -7.14 4.75
C GLY A 67 -1.83 -7.38 3.55
N GLN A 68 -1.95 -6.57 2.51
CA GLN A 68 -1.09 -6.63 1.33
C GLN A 68 0.35 -6.26 1.67
N LEU A 69 0.57 -5.23 2.49
CA LEU A 69 1.92 -4.88 2.96
C LEU A 69 2.54 -6.01 3.78
N VAL A 70 1.79 -6.60 4.72
CA VAL A 70 2.26 -7.76 5.49
C VAL A 70 2.62 -8.92 4.57
N ARG A 71 1.78 -9.20 3.56
CA ARG A 71 2.06 -10.25 2.56
C ARG A 71 3.33 -9.97 1.77
N MET A 72 3.59 -8.72 1.40
CA MET A 72 4.79 -8.31 0.68
C MET A 72 6.06 -8.48 1.51
N VAL A 73 5.97 -8.29 2.84
CA VAL A 73 7.08 -8.56 3.77
C VAL A 73 7.32 -10.06 3.93
N LEU A 74 6.26 -10.87 4.05
CA LEU A 74 6.37 -12.33 4.21
C LEU A 74 6.82 -13.04 2.93
N PHE A 75 6.33 -12.57 1.78
CA PHE A 75 6.62 -13.12 0.47
C PHE A 75 7.07 -11.99 -0.45
N PRO A 76 8.32 -11.52 -0.30
CA PRO A 76 8.84 -10.51 -1.20
C PRO A 76 8.79 -11.05 -2.63
N GLN A 77 8.29 -10.24 -3.56
CA GLN A 77 8.35 -10.61 -4.96
C GLN A 77 9.81 -10.75 -5.37
N SER A 78 10.15 -11.83 -6.07
CA SER A 78 11.51 -12.03 -6.58
C SER A 78 11.83 -10.90 -7.56
N VAL A 79 12.56 -9.90 -7.09
CA VAL A 79 13.12 -8.86 -7.94
C VAL A 79 14.17 -9.55 -8.80
N ARG A 80 13.84 -9.85 -10.06
CA ARG A 80 14.84 -10.34 -11.03
C ARG A 80 15.84 -9.20 -11.25
N PHE A 81 16.94 -9.24 -10.50
CA PHE A 81 18.06 -8.34 -10.69
C PHE A 81 18.65 -8.63 -12.07
N LYS A 82 18.43 -7.72 -13.03
CA LYS A 82 19.01 -7.81 -14.38
C LYS A 82 20.54 -8.00 -14.36
N TYR A 83 21.19 -7.53 -13.31
CA TYR A 83 22.62 -7.73 -13.08
C TYR A 83 23.01 -9.19 -12.89
N ASN A 84 22.15 -10.03 -12.29
CA ASN A 84 22.45 -11.45 -12.09
C ASN A 84 22.53 -12.21 -13.43
N ASP A 85 21.78 -11.77 -14.44
CA ASP A 85 21.85 -12.34 -15.80
C ASP A 85 23.10 -11.84 -16.57
N GLN A 86 23.66 -10.69 -16.19
CA GLN A 86 24.85 -10.11 -16.84
C GLN A 86 26.18 -10.59 -16.24
N LEU A 87 26.19 -11.00 -14.96
CA LEU A 87 27.37 -11.57 -14.28
C LEU A 87 28.05 -12.73 -15.04
N PRO A 88 27.35 -13.77 -15.52
CA PRO A 88 27.99 -14.88 -16.22
C PRO A 88 28.68 -14.46 -17.52
N ILE A 89 28.13 -13.46 -18.22
CA ILE A 89 28.72 -12.91 -19.46
C ILE A 89 30.04 -12.20 -19.12
N ILE A 90 30.04 -11.39 -18.06
CA ILE A 90 31.23 -10.65 -17.62
C ILE A 90 32.35 -11.61 -17.17
N TYR A 91 32.02 -12.65 -16.40
CA TYR A 91 32.99 -13.68 -15.99
C TYR A 91 33.60 -14.42 -17.19
N THR A 92 32.78 -14.72 -18.21
CA THR A 92 33.25 -15.38 -19.43
C THR A 92 34.25 -14.51 -20.20
N ILE A 93 33.97 -13.22 -20.35
CA ILE A 93 34.86 -12.28 -21.02
C ILE A 93 36.18 -12.12 -20.25
N MET A 94 36.12 -11.99 -18.92
CA MET A 94 37.31 -11.91 -18.07
C MET A 94 38.18 -13.17 -18.18
N PHE A 95 37.57 -14.36 -18.21
CA PHE A 95 38.28 -15.62 -18.38
C PHE A 95 38.99 -15.73 -19.73
N CYS A 96 38.30 -15.36 -20.83
CA CYS A 96 38.93 -15.30 -22.16
C CYS A 96 40.11 -14.33 -22.20
N TYR A 97 39.98 -13.16 -21.56
CA TYR A 97 41.08 -12.19 -21.51
C TYR A 97 42.30 -12.74 -20.74
N ALA A 98 42.09 -13.41 -19.61
CA ALA A 98 43.17 -14.02 -18.84
C ALA A 98 43.89 -15.14 -19.62
N MET A 99 43.15 -15.97 -20.37
CA MET A 99 43.70 -17.02 -21.24
C MET A 99 44.48 -16.47 -22.44
N LEU A 100 44.15 -15.28 -22.94
CA LEU A 100 44.81 -14.68 -24.10
C LEU A 100 46.12 -13.97 -23.71
N ILE A 101 46.19 -13.49 -22.46
CA ILE A 101 47.35 -12.78 -21.92
C ILE A 101 48.40 -13.72 -21.28
N THR A 102 47.99 -14.94 -20.94
CA THR A 102 48.85 -16.02 -20.41
C THR A 102 49.35 -16.87 -21.56
#